data_AF-A0A7S1D534-F1
#
_entry.id   AF-A0A7S1D534-F1
#
_cell.length_a   1.000
_cell.length_b   1.000
_cell.length_c   1.000
_cell.angle_alpha   90.00
_cell.angle_beta   90.00
_cell.angle_gamma   90.00
#
_symmetry.space_group_name_H-M   'P 1'
#
loop_
_entity.id
_entity.type
_entity.pdbx_description
1 polymer ?
#
loop_
_entity_poly.entity_id
_entity_poly.type
_entity_poly.pdbx_seq_one_letter_code
_entity_poly.pdbx_strand_id
1 'polypeptide(L)'
;NLMAYDLPSETPSRNYHADAETVKVVAKSFLDRGCPSRKLVVGIPVYARHRNNPGVVKTISEIVDMAGTHQVLQQSSNYEGFEFETRKDIQAKVDFVIKHGLGGIFFWEVGQDKQDPQHGPGGVLMQSVAETLFGRNTKDRQEL
;
A
#
# COMPACT_ATOMS: atom_id res chain seq x y z
N ASN A 1 3.63 7.84 -12.38
CA ASN A 1 3.89 6.87 -11.29
C ASN A 1 4.76 7.53 -10.24
N LEU A 2 4.25 7.66 -9.04
CA LEU A 2 4.92 8.26 -7.89
C LEU A 2 5.42 7.13 -6.98
N MET A 3 6.73 6.93 -6.95
CA MET A 3 7.40 5.96 -6.08
C MET A 3 7.48 6.51 -4.65
N ALA A 4 6.31 6.70 -4.01
CA ALA A 4 6.20 7.18 -2.62
C ALA A 4 6.43 6.04 -1.62
N TYR A 5 7.54 5.34 -1.81
CA TYR A 5 8.07 4.29 -0.95
C TYR A 5 9.59 4.40 -0.95
N ASP A 6 10.27 3.67 -0.07
CA ASP A 6 11.70 3.85 0.23
C ASP A 6 12.03 5.23 0.79
N LEU A 7 11.02 5.85 1.41
CA LEU A 7 11.17 7.11 2.09
C LEU A 7 11.71 6.85 3.51
N PRO A 8 12.60 7.71 4.02
CA PRO A 8 13.03 7.61 5.41
C PRO A 8 11.84 7.81 6.34
N SER A 9 11.76 7.01 7.40
CA SER A 9 10.76 7.28 8.44
C SER A 9 11.16 8.54 9.21
N GLU A 10 10.19 9.39 9.53
CA GLU A 10 10.42 10.52 10.46
C GLU A 10 10.71 10.05 11.89
N THR A 11 10.39 8.79 12.20
CA THR A 11 10.65 8.19 13.51
C THR A 11 11.90 7.31 13.45
N PRO A 12 13.00 7.65 14.13
CA PRO A 12 14.26 6.89 14.04
C PRO A 12 14.18 5.42 14.47
N SER A 13 13.17 5.05 15.26
CA SER A 13 12.95 3.68 15.73
C SER A 13 12.12 2.81 14.76
N ARG A 14 11.65 3.40 13.66
CA ARG A 14 10.92 2.75 12.57
C ARG A 14 11.68 2.96 11.26
N ASN A 15 11.61 1.99 10.36
CA ASN A 15 11.94 2.13 8.94
C ASN A 15 10.72 1.79 8.08
N TYR A 16 9.52 2.15 8.56
CA TYR A 16 8.32 2.09 7.74
C TYR A 16 8.50 3.00 6.54
N HIS A 17 8.69 2.39 5.38
CA HIS A 17 9.28 3.06 4.21
C HIS A 17 8.24 3.60 3.23
N ALA A 18 6.95 3.55 3.58
CA ALA A 18 5.85 3.98 2.72
C ALA A 18 4.67 4.54 3.51
N ASP A 19 4.95 5.29 4.58
CA ASP A 19 3.93 5.86 5.48
C ASP A 19 2.84 6.63 4.70
N ALA A 20 1.58 6.40 5.07
CA ALA A 20 0.45 6.98 4.35
C ALA A 20 0.44 8.51 4.42
N GLU A 21 0.81 9.12 5.55
CA GLU A 21 0.91 10.58 5.65
C GLU A 21 2.06 11.13 4.80
N THR A 22 3.20 10.45 4.83
CA THR A 22 4.34 10.82 3.99
C THR A 22 3.99 10.74 2.50
N VAL A 23 3.28 9.69 2.07
CA VAL A 23 2.77 9.55 0.69
C VAL A 23 1.85 10.70 0.32
N LYS A 24 0.95 11.12 1.22
CA LYS A 24 0.05 12.27 1.00
C LYS A 24 0.82 13.58 0.84
N VAL A 25 1.83 13.81 1.69
CA VAL A 25 2.70 15.00 1.62
C VAL A 25 3.43 15.04 0.28
N VAL A 26 4.03 13.93 -0.15
CA VAL A 26 4.72 13.86 -1.44
C VAL A 26 3.74 14.09 -2.60
N ALA A 27 2.57 13.44 -2.61
CA ALA A 27 1.58 13.66 -3.67
C ALA A 27 1.11 15.11 -3.74
N LYS A 28 0.83 15.73 -2.60
CA LYS A 28 0.44 17.15 -2.51
C LYS A 28 1.53 18.08 -3.03
N SER A 29 2.80 17.77 -2.73
CA SER A 29 3.97 18.51 -3.22
C SER A 29 4.03 18.58 -4.76
N PHE A 30 3.60 17.54 -5.47
CA PHE A 30 3.49 17.57 -6.94
C PHE A 30 2.27 18.38 -7.42
N LEU A 31 1.13 18.25 -6.74
CA LEU A 31 -0.08 19.03 -7.05
C LEU A 31 0.18 20.53 -6.90
N ASP A 32 0.80 20.93 -5.79
CA ASP A 32 1.13 22.33 -5.49
C ASP A 32 2.12 22.94 -6.50
N ARG A 33 2.92 22.09 -7.17
CA ARG A 33 3.82 22.47 -8.27
C ARG A 33 3.16 22.42 -9.65
N GLY A 34 1.84 22.28 -9.71
CA GLY A 34 1.05 22.33 -10.94
C GLY A 34 0.93 21.00 -11.69
N CYS A 35 1.34 19.87 -11.10
CA CYS A 35 1.08 18.58 -11.72
C CYS A 35 -0.43 18.29 -11.73
N PRO A 36 -1.06 18.03 -12.89
CA PRO A 36 -2.47 17.67 -12.93
C PRO A 36 -2.73 16.39 -12.14
N SER A 37 -3.71 16.41 -11.23
CA SER A 37 -4.05 15.28 -10.35
C SER A 37 -4.20 13.95 -11.10
N ARG A 38 -4.92 13.97 -12.23
CA ARG A 38 -5.14 12.80 -13.10
C ARG A 38 -3.88 12.15 -13.69
N LYS A 39 -2.72 12.82 -13.62
CA LYS A 39 -1.41 12.28 -14.06
C LYS A 39 -0.61 11.66 -12.92
N LEU A 40 -1.03 11.84 -11.67
CA LEU A 40 -0.38 11.26 -10.50
C LEU A 40 -0.97 9.89 -10.18
N VAL A 41 -0.14 8.86 -10.23
CA VAL A 41 -0.50 7.48 -9.89
C VAL A 41 0.36 7.08 -8.71
N VAL A 42 -0.23 6.74 -7.56
CA VAL A 42 0.47 6.48 -6.29
C VAL A 42 0.96 5.04 -6.22
N GLY A 43 2.21 4.85 -5.82
CA GLY A 43 2.84 3.55 -5.69
C GLY A 43 2.59 2.87 -4.35
N ILE A 44 2.29 1.56 -4.40
CA ILE A 44 2.22 0.68 -3.23
C ILE A 44 3.40 -0.30 -3.30
N PRO A 45 4.31 -0.31 -2.31
CA PRO A 45 5.31 -1.35 -2.23
C PRO A 45 4.67 -2.66 -1.77
N VAL A 46 4.99 -3.74 -2.46
CA VAL A 46 4.54 -5.11 -2.17
C VAL A 46 5.69 -5.91 -1.55
N TYR A 47 6.45 -5.25 -0.69
CA TYR A 47 7.57 -5.84 0.03
C TYR A 47 7.69 -5.16 1.39
N ALA A 48 8.54 -5.75 2.22
CA ALA A 48 8.86 -5.32 3.55
C ALA A 48 10.35 -5.00 3.66
N ARG A 49 10.70 -4.03 4.50
CA ARG A 49 12.09 -3.75 4.89
C ARG A 49 12.31 -4.03 6.35
N HIS A 50 13.48 -4.55 6.70
CA HIS A 50 13.82 -4.80 8.09
C HIS A 50 14.18 -3.50 8.83
N ARG A 51 13.57 -3.29 10.00
CA ARG A 51 13.70 -2.05 10.78
C ARG A 51 15.12 -1.69 11.23
N ASN A 52 16.03 -2.64 11.34
CA ASN A 52 17.43 -2.37 11.75
C ASN A 52 18.42 -2.42 10.58
N ASN A 53 18.00 -2.97 9.44
CA ASN A 53 18.83 -3.05 8.24
C ASN A 53 17.91 -2.98 7.01
N PRO A 54 17.61 -1.76 6.52
CA PRO A 54 16.68 -1.58 5.39
C PRO A 54 17.11 -2.30 4.11
N GLY A 55 18.38 -2.69 3.98
CA GLY A 55 18.88 -3.50 2.86
C GLY A 55 18.39 -4.95 2.88
N VAL A 56 17.89 -5.43 4.02
CA VAL A 56 17.25 -6.75 4.13
C VAL A 56 15.77 -6.59 3.78
N VAL A 57 15.36 -7.22 2.68
CA VAL A 57 14.03 -7.09 2.07
C VAL A 57 13.34 -8.44 2.05
N LYS A 58 12.02 -8.46 2.26
CA LYS A 58 11.15 -9.62 2.11
C LYS A 58 9.96 -9.28 1.23
N THR A 59 9.53 -10.18 0.37
CA THR A 59 8.25 -10.06 -0.35
C THR A 59 7.09 -10.19 0.63
N ILE A 60 5.91 -9.69 0.27
CA ILE A 60 4.71 -9.92 1.06
C ILE A 60 4.36 -11.41 1.14
N SER A 61 4.60 -12.17 0.07
CA SER A 61 4.45 -13.63 0.12
C SER A 61 5.33 -14.25 1.19
N GLU A 62 6.62 -13.88 1.28
CA GLU A 62 7.50 -14.41 2.32
C GLU A 62 7.05 -14.03 3.74
N ILE A 63 6.56 -12.80 3.94
CA ILE A 63 6.00 -12.37 5.24
C ILE A 63 4.79 -13.23 5.62
N VAL A 64 3.87 -13.47 4.68
CA VAL A 64 2.70 -14.31 4.92
C VAL A 64 3.10 -15.76 5.18
N ASP A 65 4.08 -16.29 4.45
CA ASP A 65 4.59 -17.64 4.66
C ASP A 65 5.26 -17.81 6.03
N MET A 66 6.04 -16.81 6.47
CA MET A 66 6.65 -16.78 7.81
C MET A 66 5.59 -16.71 8.93
N ALA A 67 4.53 -15.92 8.74
CA ALA A 67 3.44 -15.80 9.71
C ALA A 67 2.46 -17.00 9.67
N GLY A 68 2.49 -17.80 8.60
CA GLY A 68 1.55 -18.91 8.37
C GLY A 68 0.11 -18.47 8.08
N THR A 69 -0.15 -17.16 7.94
CA THR A 69 -1.50 -16.63 7.68
C THR A 69 -1.47 -15.24 7.04
N HIS A 70 -2.34 -15.01 6.06
CA HIS A 70 -2.56 -13.70 5.45
C HIS A 70 -3.17 -12.66 6.39
N GLN A 71 -3.69 -13.08 7.57
CA GLN A 71 -4.20 -12.16 8.60
C GLN A 71 -3.11 -11.24 9.16
N VAL A 72 -1.83 -11.58 9.00
CA VAL A 72 -0.70 -10.71 9.36
C VAL A 72 -0.83 -9.33 8.69
N LEU A 73 -1.39 -9.28 7.47
CA LEU A 73 -1.61 -8.05 6.70
C LEU A 73 -2.79 -7.19 7.22
N GLN A 74 -3.51 -7.66 8.25
CA GLN A 74 -4.63 -6.92 8.88
C GLN A 74 -4.29 -6.43 10.29
N GLN A 75 -3.39 -7.14 10.99
CA GLN A 75 -3.20 -6.98 12.43
C GLN A 75 -2.09 -6.00 12.79
N SER A 76 -0.99 -5.99 12.03
CA SER A 76 0.21 -5.20 12.36
C SER A 76 0.98 -4.88 11.09
N SER A 77 1.49 -3.66 10.97
CA SER A 77 2.44 -3.26 9.91
C SER A 77 3.87 -3.72 10.18
N ASN A 78 4.05 -4.67 11.11
CA ASN A 78 5.31 -5.29 11.45
C ASN A 78 5.16 -6.78 11.77
N TYR A 79 6.10 -7.59 11.29
CA TYR A 79 6.28 -8.99 11.66
C TYR A 79 7.78 -9.31 11.71
N GLU A 80 8.26 -9.83 12.83
CA GLU A 80 9.69 -10.17 13.04
C GLU A 80 10.68 -9.06 12.63
N GLY A 81 10.31 -7.81 12.87
CA GLY A 81 11.16 -6.66 12.52
C GLY A 81 11.05 -6.20 11.07
N PHE A 82 10.32 -6.90 10.21
CA PHE A 82 9.97 -6.43 8.87
C PHE A 82 8.75 -5.52 8.90
N GLU A 83 8.86 -4.33 8.33
CA GLU A 83 7.78 -3.34 8.22
C GLU A 83 7.23 -3.29 6.79
N PHE A 84 5.92 -3.32 6.63
CA PHE A 84 5.22 -3.50 5.35
C PHE A 84 3.80 -2.94 5.34
N GLU A 85 3.22 -2.80 4.14
CA GLU A 85 1.85 -2.34 3.94
C GLU A 85 0.80 -3.32 4.48
N THR A 86 -0.13 -2.79 5.28
CA THR A 86 -1.33 -3.52 5.69
C THR A 86 -2.53 -3.17 4.79
N ARG A 87 -3.62 -3.94 4.92
CA ARG A 87 -4.90 -3.61 4.27
C ARG A 87 -5.40 -2.20 4.66
N LYS A 88 -5.18 -1.79 5.91
CA LYS A 88 -5.58 -0.48 6.42
C LYS A 88 -4.77 0.65 5.76
N ASP A 89 -3.47 0.45 5.59
CA ASP A 89 -2.59 1.44 4.93
C ASP A 89 -2.98 1.61 3.46
N ILE A 90 -3.23 0.50 2.77
CA ILE A 90 -3.76 0.49 1.41
C ILE A 90 -5.08 1.26 1.32
N GLN A 91 -6.03 0.97 2.20
CA GLN A 91 -7.32 1.66 2.21
C GLN A 91 -7.14 3.18 2.36
N ALA A 92 -6.29 3.62 3.29
CA ALA A 92 -6.03 5.04 3.51
C ALA A 92 -5.43 5.74 2.28
N LYS A 93 -4.56 5.05 1.53
CA LYS A 93 -3.95 5.58 0.29
C LYS A 93 -4.92 5.60 -0.88
N VAL A 94 -5.73 4.55 -1.04
CA VAL A 94 -6.78 4.50 -2.06
C VAL A 94 -7.82 5.58 -1.81
N ASP A 95 -8.24 5.76 -0.55
CA ASP A 95 -9.18 6.82 -0.16
C ASP A 95 -8.64 8.21 -0.49
N PHE A 96 -7.35 8.44 -0.26
CA PHE A 96 -6.68 9.68 -0.64
C PHE A 96 -6.68 9.89 -2.16
N VAL A 97 -6.36 8.85 -2.94
CA VAL A 97 -6.37 8.87 -4.41
C VAL A 97 -7.75 9.24 -4.94
N ILE A 98 -8.81 8.61 -4.42
CA ILE A 98 -10.21 8.91 -4.79
C ILE A 98 -10.55 10.36 -4.42
N LYS A 99 -10.33 10.75 -3.16
CA LYS A 99 -10.69 12.07 -2.62
C LYS A 99 -10.07 13.23 -3.41
N HIS A 100 -8.86 13.05 -3.94
CA HIS A 100 -8.14 14.10 -4.67
C HIS A 100 -8.18 13.93 -6.19
N GLY A 101 -8.95 12.97 -6.70
CA GLY A 101 -9.06 12.71 -8.14
C GLY A 101 -7.69 12.42 -8.78
N LEU A 102 -6.85 11.64 -8.09
CA LEU A 102 -5.57 11.20 -8.63
C LEU A 102 -5.79 10.14 -9.73
N GLY A 103 -4.78 9.96 -10.58
CA GLY A 103 -4.82 9.02 -11.71
C GLY A 103 -4.90 7.54 -11.35
N GLY A 104 -4.60 7.15 -10.11
CA GLY A 104 -4.81 5.78 -9.62
C GLY A 104 -3.70 5.25 -8.72
N ILE A 105 -3.58 3.92 -8.68
CA ILE A 105 -2.59 3.15 -7.92
C ILE A 105 -1.72 2.33 -8.89
N PHE A 106 -0.44 2.12 -8.55
CA PHE A 106 0.40 1.08 -9.16
C PHE A 106 1.15 0.30 -8.08
N PHE A 107 1.62 -0.90 -8.41
CA PHE A 107 2.32 -1.79 -7.48
C PHE A 107 3.81 -1.89 -7.81
N TRP A 108 4.64 -2.01 -6.78
CA TRP A 108 6.04 -2.44 -6.89
C TRP A 108 6.32 -3.57 -5.90
N GLU A 109 6.35 -4.83 -6.30
CA GLU A 109 5.89 -5.35 -7.60
C GLU A 109 4.88 -6.50 -7.43
N VAL A 110 4.04 -6.73 -8.44
CA VAL A 110 2.86 -7.60 -8.33
C VAL A 110 3.18 -9.05 -7.97
N GLY A 111 4.31 -9.59 -8.42
CA GLY A 111 4.80 -10.94 -8.12
C GLY A 111 5.28 -11.14 -6.69
N GLN A 112 5.39 -10.07 -5.90
CA GLN A 112 5.75 -10.14 -4.48
C GLN A 112 4.53 -10.31 -3.58
N ASP A 113 3.31 -10.16 -4.11
CA ASP A 113 2.07 -10.33 -3.34
C ASP A 113 1.82 -11.81 -3.05
N LYS A 114 1.10 -12.09 -1.97
CA LYS A 114 0.66 -13.45 -1.67
C LYS A 114 -0.58 -13.76 -2.49
N GLN A 115 -0.53 -14.80 -3.32
CA GLN A 115 -1.73 -15.38 -3.93
C GLN A 115 -2.43 -16.30 -2.92
N ASP A 116 -3.72 -16.08 -2.73
CA ASP A 116 -4.60 -16.93 -1.92
C ASP A 116 -5.86 -17.25 -2.74
N PRO A 117 -6.16 -18.53 -3.04
CA PRO A 117 -7.27 -18.89 -3.92
C PRO A 117 -8.64 -18.37 -3.46
N GLN A 118 -8.85 -18.14 -2.16
CA GLN A 118 -10.13 -17.71 -1.60
C GLN A 118 -10.21 -16.21 -1.38
N HIS A 119 -9.10 -15.59 -0.94
CA HIS A 119 -9.09 -14.21 -0.44
C HIS A 119 -8.31 -13.22 -1.31
N GLY A 120 -7.67 -13.69 -2.38
CA GLY A 120 -6.87 -12.85 -3.28
C GLY A 120 -6.16 -13.69 -4.33
N PRO A 121 -6.87 -14.27 -5.31
CA PRO A 121 -6.27 -15.21 -6.28
C PRO A 121 -5.19 -14.56 -7.14
N GLY A 122 -5.24 -13.23 -7.32
CA GLY A 122 -4.20 -12.46 -8.00
C GLY A 122 -3.24 -11.72 -7.06
N GLY A 123 -3.40 -11.84 -5.74
CA GLY A 123 -2.67 -11.07 -4.73
C GLY A 123 -3.59 -10.52 -3.63
N VAL A 124 -3.24 -10.73 -2.36
CA VAL A 124 -4.04 -10.28 -1.20
C VAL A 124 -4.04 -8.74 -1.06
N LEU A 125 -2.91 -8.08 -1.29
CA LEU A 125 -2.85 -6.60 -1.28
C LEU A 125 -3.51 -6.00 -2.52
N MET A 126 -3.33 -6.63 -3.69
CA MET A 126 -4.02 -6.22 -4.91
C MET A 126 -5.55 -6.31 -4.76
N GLN A 127 -6.04 -7.41 -4.18
CA GLN A 127 -7.45 -7.57 -3.84
C GLN A 127 -7.94 -6.47 -2.91
N SER A 128 -7.13 -6.05 -1.92
CA SER A 128 -7.48 -4.98 -0.98
C SER A 128 -7.65 -3.62 -1.67
N VAL A 129 -6.84 -3.32 -2.70
CA VAL A 129 -7.03 -2.13 -3.55
C VAL A 129 -8.34 -2.24 -4.34
N ALA A 130 -8.59 -3.38 -4.98
CA ALA A 130 -9.80 -3.59 -5.78
C ALA A 130 -11.07 -3.47 -4.93
N GLU A 131 -11.10 -4.07 -3.75
CA GLU A 131 -12.21 -3.97 -2.80
C GLU A 131 -12.46 -2.53 -2.36
N THR A 132 -11.40 -1.75 -2.10
CA THR A 132 -11.55 -0.35 -1.70
C THR A 132 -12.05 0.54 -2.85
N LEU A 133 -11.54 0.32 -4.07
CA LEU A 133 -11.93 1.07 -5.27
C LEU A 133 -13.37 0.75 -5.71
N PHE A 134 -13.73 -0.54 -5.76
CA PHE A 134 -14.98 -0.99 -6.37
C PHE A 134 -16.09 -1.32 -5.37
N GLY A 135 -15.75 -1.61 -4.11
CA GLY A 135 -16.72 -1.80 -3.03
C GLY A 135 -17.47 -0.52 -2.64
N ARG A 136 -16.98 0.65 -3.06
CA ARG A 136 -17.72 1.93 -2.97
C ARG A 136 -18.79 2.06 -4.05
N ASN A 137 -18.46 1.65 -5.28
CA ASN A 137 -19.38 1.72 -6.43
C ASN A 137 -20.63 0.83 -6.28
N THR A 138 -20.59 -0.21 -5.44
CA THR A 138 -21.77 -1.06 -5.18
C THR A 138 -22.73 -0.46 -4.17
N LYS A 139 -22.24 0.34 -3.20
CA LYS A 139 -23.11 1.07 -2.27
C LYS A 139 -23.79 2.25 -2.95
N ASP A 140 -23.05 3.02 -3.76
CA ASP A 140 -23.61 4.17 -4.49
C ASP A 140 -24.61 3.75 -5.61
N ARG A 141 -24.56 2.48 -6.07
CA ARG A 141 -25.55 1.93 -7.02
C ARG A 141 -26.83 1.40 -6.36
N GLN A 142 -26.88 1.26 -5.05
CA GLN A 142 -28.10 0.86 -4.33
C GLN A 142 -28.96 2.06 -3.91
N GLU A 143 -28.48 3.29 -4.12
CA GLU A 143 -29.19 4.54 -3.82
C GLU A 143 -29.64 5.32 -5.07
N LEU A 144 -29.71 4.65 -6.23
CA LEU A 144 -30.30 5.16 -7.49
C LEU A 144 -31.40 4.21 -7.98
#